data_AF-A0A2D4HEZ5-F1
#
_entry.id   AF-A0A2D4HEZ5-F1
#
_cell.length_a   1.000
_cell.length_b   1.000
_cell.length_c   1.000
_cell.angle_alpha   90.00
_cell.angle_beta   90.00
_cell.angle_gamma   90.00
#
_symmetry.space_group_name_H-M   'P 1'
#
loop_
_entity.id
_entity.type
_entity.pdbx_description
1 polymer ?
#
loop_
_entity_poly.entity_id
_entity_poly.type
_entity_poly.pdbx_seq_one_letter_code
_entity_poly.pdbx_strand_id
1 'polypeptide(L)'
;GLQSGKKIKYLGIWLSARCSTIKEGNYSKLIEQIRRELESWAKLQLLILGRVAVLKMNTLSKLLYLFQMIPIKLGKPFFNELKKITTKFIWLGKKPRIKLKLMQDSKSRGG
;
A
#
# COMPACT_ATOMS: atom_id res chain seq x y z
N GLY A 1 35.56 1.73 13.59
CA GLY A 1 34.56 0.85 12.95
C GLY A 1 33.18 1.24 13.43
N LEU A 2 32.28 1.68 12.54
CA LEU A 2 30.94 2.14 12.91
C LEU A 2 30.12 0.95 13.43
N GLN A 3 29.88 0.89 14.73
CA GLN A 3 29.04 -0.14 15.33
C GLN A 3 27.61 -0.02 14.77
N SER A 4 27.07 -1.13 14.26
CA SER A 4 25.66 -1.22 13.84
C SER A 4 24.76 -0.93 15.04
N GLY A 5 24.18 0.29 15.09
CA GLY A 5 23.29 0.71 16.16
C GLY A 5 22.09 -0.22 16.34
N LYS A 6 21.75 -0.53 17.61
CA LYS A 6 20.60 -1.33 18.01
C LYS A 6 19.32 -0.84 17.32
N LYS A 7 18.55 -1.76 16.73
CA LYS A 7 17.21 -1.48 16.18
C LYS A 7 16.22 -1.37 17.34
N ILE A 8 15.38 -0.34 17.36
CA ILE A 8 14.38 -0.12 18.42
C ILE A 8 12.99 -0.12 17.78
N LYS A 9 11.98 -0.65 18.48
CA LYS A 9 10.58 -0.62 18.03
C LYS A 9 9.82 0.44 18.81
N TYR A 10 9.15 1.36 18.11
CA TYR A 10 8.32 2.41 18.70
C TYR A 10 7.03 2.55 17.92
N LEU A 11 5.87 2.51 18.60
CA LEU A 11 4.53 2.59 18.00
C LEU A 11 4.33 1.66 16.79
N GLY A 12 4.87 0.44 16.89
CA GLY A 12 4.80 -0.56 15.83
C GLY A 12 5.84 -0.41 14.70
N ILE A 13 6.61 0.68 14.69
CA ILE A 13 7.61 0.99 13.66
C ILE A 13 9.01 0.63 14.15
N TRP A 14 9.80 0.00 13.27
CA TRP A 14 11.21 -0.29 13.51
C TRP A 14 12.06 0.91 13.12
N LEU A 15 12.71 1.52 14.12
CA LEU A 15 13.66 2.61 13.96
C LEU A 15 15.08 2.06 13.91
N SER A 16 15.90 2.63 13.03
CA SER A 16 17.30 2.28 12.84
C SER A 16 18.07 3.50 12.35
N ALA A 17 19.38 3.59 12.60
CA ALA A 17 20.17 4.74 12.21
C ALA A 17 20.31 4.91 10.67
N ARG A 18 20.06 3.86 9.88
CA ARG A 18 20.15 3.91 8.41
C ARG A 18 18.76 3.93 7.77
N CYS A 19 18.55 4.80 6.79
CA CYS A 19 17.28 4.90 6.07
C CYS A 19 16.92 3.63 5.28
N SER A 20 17.92 2.91 4.74
CA SER A 20 17.70 1.66 4.00
C SER A 20 17.07 0.57 4.88
N THR A 21 17.57 0.41 6.11
CA THR A 21 17.06 -0.58 7.05
C THR A 21 15.69 -0.20 7.61
N ILE A 22 15.39 1.10 7.76
CA ILE A 22 14.03 1.57 8.10
C ILE A 22 13.05 1.20 6.98
N LYS A 23 13.45 1.42 5.71
CA LYS A 23 12.57 1.13 4.57
C LYS A 23 12.21 -0.35 4.48
N GLU A 24 13.22 -1.22 4.50
CA GLU A 24 13.02 -2.68 4.43
C GLU A 24 12.27 -3.21 5.66
N GLY A 25 12.58 -2.69 6.84
CA GLY A 25 11.99 -3.13 8.10
C GLY A 25 10.51 -2.80 8.24
N ASN A 26 10.01 -1.78 7.54
CA ASN A 26 8.64 -1.27 7.70
C ASN A 26 7.84 -1.33 6.40
N TYR A 27 8.26 -0.62 5.35
CA TYR A 27 7.49 -0.49 4.11
C TYR A 27 7.36 -1.82 3.36
N SER A 28 8.44 -2.58 3.21
CA SER A 28 8.39 -3.88 2.52
C SER A 28 7.48 -4.87 3.27
N LYS A 29 7.57 -4.90 4.61
CA LYS A 29 6.70 -5.74 5.44
C LYS A 29 5.22 -5.33 5.34
N LEU A 30 4.95 -4.03 5.29
CA LEU A 30 3.59 -3.52 5.15
C LEU A 30 2.96 -3.92 3.81
N ILE A 31 3.71 -3.83 2.71
CA ILE A 31 3.22 -4.26 1.38
C ILE A 31 2.84 -5.75 1.38
N GLU A 32 3.69 -6.60 1.97
CA GLU A 32 3.40 -8.02 2.11
C GLU A 32 2.17 -8.32 2.97
N GLN A 33 1.98 -7.54 4.05
CA GLN A 33 0.78 -7.64 4.87
C GLN A 33 -0.47 -7.21 4.11
N ILE A 34 -0.44 -6.06 3.43
CA ILE A 34 -1.55 -5.57 2.59
C ILE A 34 -1.92 -6.62 1.56
N ARG A 35 -0.93 -7.27 0.92
CA ARG A 35 -1.16 -8.31 -0.07
C ARG A 35 -1.95 -9.49 0.51
N ARG A 36 -1.52 -10.04 1.64
CA ARG A 36 -2.21 -11.15 2.32
C ARG A 36 -3.63 -10.78 2.75
N GLU A 37 -3.81 -9.58 3.28
CA GLU A 37 -5.14 -9.10 3.67
C GLU A 37 -6.06 -8.98 2.46
N LEU A 38 -5.61 -8.35 1.36
CA LEU A 38 -6.40 -8.21 0.15
C LEU A 38 -6.73 -9.56 -0.50
N GLU A 39 -5.83 -10.55 -0.41
CA GLU A 39 -6.11 -11.93 -0.82
C GLU A 39 -7.21 -12.58 0.03
N SER A 40 -7.28 -12.29 1.33
CA SER A 40 -8.38 -12.72 2.18
C SER A 40 -9.69 -12.02 1.81
N TRP A 41 -9.67 -10.69 1.68
CA TRP A 41 -10.85 -9.89 1.29
C TRP A 41 -11.36 -10.24 -0.12
N ALA A 42 -10.49 -10.69 -1.01
CA ALA A 42 -10.86 -11.11 -2.36
C ALA A 42 -11.81 -12.32 -2.35
N LYS A 43 -11.81 -13.13 -1.29
CA LYS A 43 -12.70 -14.29 -1.13
C LYS A 43 -14.16 -13.88 -0.87
N LEU A 44 -14.40 -12.70 -0.32
CA LEU A 44 -15.74 -12.21 0.07
C LEU A 44 -16.60 -11.71 -1.11
N GLN A 45 -16.17 -11.93 -2.36
CA GLN A 45 -16.90 -11.60 -3.60
C GLN A 45 -17.60 -10.21 -3.62
N LEU A 46 -16.98 -9.19 -3.03
CA LEU A 46 -17.54 -7.85 -2.94
C LEU A 46 -17.76 -7.19 -4.31
N LEU A 47 -18.72 -6.26 -4.40
CA LEU A 47 -18.87 -5.36 -5.55
C LEU A 47 -17.64 -4.45 -5.72
N ILE A 48 -17.43 -3.90 -6.93
CA ILE A 48 -16.29 -3.02 -7.23
C ILE A 48 -16.22 -1.82 -6.26
N LEU A 49 -17.36 -1.18 -5.97
CA LEU A 49 -17.43 -0.07 -5.00
C LEU A 49 -17.03 -0.52 -3.59
N GLY A 50 -17.49 -1.70 -3.16
CA GLY A 50 -17.10 -2.29 -1.88
C GLY A 50 -15.60 -2.57 -1.80
N ARG A 51 -14.99 -3.06 -2.88
CA ARG A 51 -13.53 -3.26 -2.96
C ARG A 51 -12.77 -1.93 -2.85
N VAL A 52 -13.25 -0.88 -3.51
CA VAL A 52 -12.65 0.47 -3.40
C VAL A 52 -12.77 1.00 -1.96
N ALA A 53 -13.92 0.79 -1.30
CA ALA A 53 -14.09 1.16 0.10
C ALA A 53 -13.10 0.42 1.02
N VAL A 54 -12.96 -0.90 0.86
CA VAL A 54 -11.97 -1.70 1.61
C VAL A 54 -10.55 -1.17 1.42
N LEU A 55 -10.17 -0.85 0.18
CA LEU A 55 -8.85 -0.26 -0.10
C LEU A 55 -8.64 1.09 0.61
N LYS A 56 -9.64 1.98 0.55
CA LYS A 56 -9.58 3.29 1.21
C LYS A 56 -9.51 3.16 2.73
N MET A 57 -10.29 2.27 3.32
CA MET A 57 -10.38 2.18 4.78
C MET A 57 -9.23 1.38 5.40
N ASN A 58 -8.77 0.31 4.74
CA ASN A 58 -7.74 -0.56 5.28
C ASN A 58 -6.35 -0.18 4.75
N THR A 59 -6.16 -0.26 3.43
CA THR A 59 -4.84 -0.09 2.81
C THR A 59 -4.32 1.34 2.92
N LEU A 60 -5.16 2.32 2.57
CA LEU A 60 -4.75 3.73 2.60
C LEU A 60 -4.48 4.21 4.02
N SER A 61 -5.31 3.84 5.00
CA SER A 61 -5.12 4.19 6.41
C SER A 61 -3.77 3.71 6.96
N LYS A 62 -3.38 2.45 6.66
CA LYS A 62 -2.08 1.90 7.09
C LYS A 62 -0.89 2.60 6.43
N LEU A 63 -1.00 2.90 5.14
CA LEU A 63 0.04 3.63 4.41
C LEU A 63 0.20 5.06 4.91
N LEU A 64 -0.92 5.75 5.17
CA LEU A 64 -0.93 7.12 5.66
C LEU A 64 -0.21 7.23 7.01
N TYR A 65 -0.48 6.30 7.92
CA TYR A 65 0.22 6.23 9.20
C TYR A 65 1.75 6.14 9.04
N LEU A 66 2.24 5.24 8.16
CA LEU A 66 3.69 5.15 7.92
C LEU A 66 4.27 6.39 7.23
N PHE A 67 3.54 7.01 6.29
CA PHE A 67 4.00 8.23 5.62
C PHE A 67 4.12 9.40 6.58
N GLN A 68 3.23 9.50 7.57
CA GLN A 68 3.30 10.54 8.60
C GLN A 68 4.44 10.28 9.60
N MET A 69 4.66 9.02 9.98
CA MET A 69 5.65 8.67 10.99
C MET A 69 7.09 8.59 10.47
N ILE A 70 7.27 8.28 9.18
CA ILE A 70 8.59 8.05 8.58
C ILE A 70 8.75 8.99 7.38
N PRO A 71 9.44 10.14 7.53
CA PRO A 71 9.64 11.10 6.46
C PRO A 71 10.76 10.63 5.51
N ILE A 72 10.53 9.54 4.77
CA ILE A 72 11.45 8.99 3.76
C ILE A 72 10.86 9.17 2.37
N LYS A 73 11.70 9.59 1.43
CA LYS A 73 11.34 9.63 0.01
C LYS A 73 11.23 8.22 -0.57
N LEU A 74 10.02 7.83 -0.95
CA LEU A 74 9.77 6.56 -1.62
C LEU A 74 10.00 6.71 -3.13
N GLY A 75 10.61 5.69 -3.72
CA GLY A 75 10.85 5.64 -5.17
C GLY A 75 9.61 5.22 -5.95
N LYS A 76 9.59 5.55 -7.25
CA LYS A 76 8.55 5.12 -8.20
C LYS A 76 8.24 3.61 -8.20
N PRO A 77 9.22 2.69 -8.01
CA PRO A 77 8.93 1.26 -7.96
C PRO A 77 7.93 0.85 -6.87
N PHE A 78 8.00 1.47 -5.69
CA PHE A 78 7.09 1.18 -4.58
C PHE A 78 5.63 1.51 -4.96
N PHE A 79 5.41 2.69 -5.54
CA PHE A 79 4.07 3.10 -5.97
C PHE A 79 3.55 2.28 -7.15
N ASN A 80 4.43 1.84 -8.05
CA ASN A 80 4.05 0.94 -9.14
C ASN A 80 3.60 -0.44 -8.62
N GLU A 81 4.30 -0.98 -7.63
CA GLU A 81 3.93 -2.23 -6.98
C GLU A 81 2.59 -2.11 -6.25
N LEU A 82 2.41 -1.05 -5.46
CA LEU A 82 1.14 -0.77 -4.79
C LEU A 82 0.01 -0.66 -5.80
N LYS A 83 0.21 0.10 -6.89
CA LYS A 83 -0.78 0.23 -7.98
C LYS A 83 -1.13 -1.13 -8.58
N LYS A 84 -0.16 -2.02 -8.79
CA LYS A 84 -0.38 -3.38 -9.31
C LYS A 84 -1.23 -4.23 -8.36
N ILE A 85 -0.95 -4.17 -7.05
CA ILE A 85 -1.72 -4.90 -6.03
C ILE A 85 -3.16 -4.38 -5.97
N THR A 86 -3.33 -3.06 -5.91
CA THR A 86 -4.64 -2.39 -5.86
C THR A 86 -5.48 -2.70 -7.09
N THR A 87 -4.92 -2.60 -8.30
CA THR A 87 -5.66 -2.91 -9.53
C THR A 87 -6.02 -4.39 -9.63
N LYS A 88 -5.11 -5.29 -9.25
CA LYS A 88 -5.39 -6.73 -9.19
C LYS A 88 -6.57 -7.02 -8.26
N PHE A 89 -6.62 -6.38 -7.08
CA PHE A 89 -7.71 -6.56 -6.13
C PHE A 89 -9.05 -6.03 -6.64
N ILE A 90 -9.09 -4.79 -7.16
CA ILE A 90 -10.32 -4.18 -7.68
C ILE A 90 -10.97 -5.07 -8.76
N TRP A 91 -10.16 -5.63 -9.65
CA TRP A 91 -10.63 -6.46 -10.76
C TRP A 91 -10.63 -7.96 -10.47
N LEU A 92 -10.21 -8.40 -9.27
CA LEU A 92 -9.98 -9.82 -8.93
C LEU A 92 -9.14 -10.56 -9.98
N GLY A 93 -8.11 -9.91 -10.51
CA GLY A 93 -7.27 -10.46 -11.57
C GLY A 93 -7.94 -10.58 -12.95
N LYS A 94 -9.21 -10.18 -13.10
CA LYS A 94 -9.91 -10.14 -14.39
C LYS A 94 -9.52 -8.88 -15.18
N LYS A 95 -9.86 -8.87 -16.48
CA LYS A 95 -9.67 -7.71 -17.34
C LYS A 95 -10.50 -6.52 -16.82
N PRO A 96 -9.92 -5.32 -16.68
CA PRO A 96 -10.65 -4.12 -16.28
C PRO A 96 -11.83 -3.83 -17.21
N ARG A 97 -13.01 -3.60 -16.65
CA ARG A 97 -14.19 -3.15 -17.42
C ARG A 97 -14.07 -1.69 -17.86
N ILE A 98 -13.43 -0.88 -17.02
CA ILE A 98 -13.20 0.55 -17.25
C ILE A 98 -11.69 0.80 -17.17
N LYS A 99 -11.16 1.63 -18.07
CA LYS A 99 -9.76 2.05 -18.03
C LYS A 99 -9.50 2.77 -16.70
N LEU A 100 -8.45 2.36 -15.97
CA LEU A 100 -8.14 2.95 -14.67
C LEU A 100 -7.97 4.47 -14.70
N LYS A 101 -7.39 5.02 -15.77
CA LYS A 101 -7.25 6.48 -15.95
C LYS A 101 -8.61 7.19 -15.94
N LEU A 102 -9.61 6.61 -16.60
CA LEU A 102 -10.96 7.16 -16.66
C LEU A 102 -11.65 7.06 -15.30
N MET A 103 -11.52 5.91 -14.62
CA MET A 103 -12.08 5.69 -13.28
C MET A 103 -11.50 6.61 -12.20
N GLN A 104 -10.29 7.13 -12.42
CA GLN A 104 -9.61 8.07 -11.52
C GLN A 104 -9.84 9.53 -11.91
N ASP A 105 -10.57 9.76 -13.01
CA ASP A 105 -10.83 11.10 -13.50
C ASP A 105 -11.93 11.78 -12.68
N SER A 106 -12.05 13.09 -12.85
CA SER A 106 -13.14 13.89 -12.29
C SER A 106 -14.46 13.53 -12.97
N LYS A 107 -15.55 13.57 -12.20
CA LYS A 107 -16.91 13.32 -12.69
C LYS A 107 -17.29 14.15 -13.92
N SER A 108 -16.85 15.41 -13.98
CA SER A 108 -17.07 16.32 -15.12
C SER A 108 -16.46 15.83 -16.45
N ARG A 109 -15.46 14.95 -16.39
CA ARG A 109 -14.77 14.38 -17.55
C ARG A 109 -15.17 12.92 -17.82
N GLY A 110 -16.25 12.45 -17.19
CA GLY A 110 -16.77 11.09 -17.35
C GLY A 110 -16.15 10.03 -16.44
N GLY A 111 -15.52 10.46 -15.34
CA GLY A 111 -15.05 9.59 -14.24
C GLY A 111 -16.13 9.18 -13.24
#